data_AF-F4CJN2-F1
#
_entry.id   AF-F4CJN2-F1
#
_cell.length_a   1.000
_cell.length_b   1.000
_cell.length_c   1.000
_cell.angle_alpha   90.00
_cell.angle_beta   90.00
_cell.angle_gamma   90.00
#
_symmetry.space_group_name_H-M   'P 1'
#
loop_
_entity.id
_entity.type
_entity.pdbx_description
1 polymer ?
#
loop_
_entity_poly.entity_id
_entity_poly.type
_entity_poly.pdbx_seq_one_letter_code
_entity_poly.pdbx_strand_id
1 'polypeptide(L)'
;MTEPTDRAKGLLLVMIDIDPAYEEEFNRWYTEEHFPERQQCPGFLSARRFVSVEGEPKYLALYDLDDPEVLETEEYRRIRPPSEWTRKLQPHFTTLVRNVYREITPTVPDGYVVHAVREQEA
;
A
#
# COMPACT_ATOMS: atom_id res chain seq x y z
N MET A 1 23.05 15.77 15.47
CA MET A 1 22.27 16.25 14.30
C MET A 1 21.86 15.02 13.53
N THR A 2 20.69 14.48 13.82
CA THR A 2 20.09 13.41 13.02
C THR A 2 19.54 14.04 11.75
N GLU A 3 20.04 13.58 10.59
CA GLU A 3 19.48 13.91 9.29
C GLU A 3 17.96 13.66 9.28
N PRO A 4 17.16 14.43 8.54
CA PRO A 4 15.74 14.12 8.40
C PRO A 4 15.64 12.73 7.78
N THR A 5 15.06 11.78 8.52
CA THR A 5 14.63 10.46 8.02
C THR A 5 14.04 10.62 6.63
N ASP A 6 14.60 9.92 5.64
CA ASP A 6 14.16 9.95 4.24
C ASP A 6 12.64 9.77 4.20
N ARG A 7 11.93 10.88 3.97
CA ARG A 7 10.47 10.92 3.98
C ARG A 7 9.99 10.32 2.66
N ALA A 8 8.98 9.46 2.74
CA ALA A 8 8.34 8.89 1.56
C ALA A 8 7.90 9.99 0.58
N LYS A 9 8.43 9.99 -0.64
CA LYS A 9 8.10 11.00 -1.66
C LYS A 9 6.98 10.51 -2.59
N GLY A 10 6.60 9.24 -2.49
CA GLY A 10 5.49 8.63 -3.23
C GLY A 10 4.49 7.89 -2.34
N LEU A 11 3.25 7.78 -2.82
CA LEU A 11 2.19 6.99 -2.20
C LEU A 11 1.45 6.16 -3.25
N LEU A 12 1.38 4.85 -3.05
CA LEU A 12 0.45 3.98 -3.77
C LEU A 12 -0.79 3.76 -2.91
N LEU A 13 -1.93 4.18 -3.43
CA LEU A 13 -3.24 4.00 -2.81
C LEU A 13 -4.05 2.97 -3.61
N VAL A 14 -4.60 1.99 -2.89
CA VAL A 14 -5.49 0.98 -3.48
C VAL A 14 -6.75 0.89 -2.63
N MET A 15 -7.93 1.11 -3.22
CA MET A 15 -9.21 0.86 -2.56
C MET A 15 -9.94 -0.28 -3.26
N ILE A 16 -10.52 -1.19 -2.50
CA ILE A 16 -11.15 -2.41 -3.01
C ILE A 16 -12.47 -2.67 -2.28
N ASP A 17 -13.50 -2.99 -3.07
CA ASP A 17 -14.63 -3.80 -2.62
C ASP A 17 -14.51 -5.18 -3.23
N ILE A 18 -14.94 -6.20 -2.50
CA ILE A 18 -14.95 -7.59 -2.93
C ILE A 18 -16.30 -8.21 -2.62
N ASP A 19 -16.71 -9.18 -3.44
CA ASP A 19 -17.83 -10.07 -3.12
C ASP A 19 -17.68 -10.61 -1.67
N PRO A 20 -18.69 -10.41 -0.79
CA PRO A 20 -18.65 -10.88 0.59
C PRO A 20 -18.32 -12.36 0.75
N ALA A 21 -18.66 -13.21 -0.23
CA ALA A 21 -18.34 -14.64 -0.21
C ALA A 21 -16.83 -14.92 -0.23
N TYR A 22 -16.02 -13.96 -0.67
CA TYR A 22 -14.56 -14.08 -0.83
C TYR A 22 -13.79 -13.18 0.14
N GLU A 23 -14.48 -12.46 1.03
CA GLU A 23 -13.87 -11.45 1.90
C GLU A 23 -12.82 -12.03 2.86
N GLU A 24 -13.08 -13.21 3.44
CA GLU A 24 -12.14 -13.89 4.32
C GLU A 24 -10.86 -14.30 3.55
N GLU A 25 -11.02 -14.91 2.38
CA GLU A 25 -9.90 -15.33 1.54
C GLU A 25 -9.08 -14.13 1.06
N PHE A 26 -9.74 -13.03 0.71
CA PHE A 26 -9.08 -11.78 0.35
C PHE A 26 -8.22 -11.19 1.47
N ASN A 27 -8.72 -11.22 2.71
CA ASN A 27 -7.96 -10.75 3.86
C ASN A 27 -6.75 -11.64 4.18
N ARG A 28 -6.91 -12.95 3.98
CA ARG A 28 -5.80 -13.92 4.09
C ARG A 28 -4.75 -13.69 3.00
N TRP A 29 -5.17 -13.60 1.74
CA TRP A 29 -4.28 -13.30 0.62
C TRP A 29 -3.46 -12.02 0.85
N TYR A 30 -4.10 -10.97 1.38
CA TYR A 30 -3.41 -9.72 1.68
C TYR A 30 -2.28 -9.92 2.71
N THR A 31 -2.54 -10.68 3.77
CA THR A 31 -1.61 -10.90 4.88
C THR A 31 -0.51 -11.90 4.53
N GLU A 32 -0.87 -13.00 3.87
CA GLU A 32 0.00 -14.16 3.64
C GLU A 32 0.87 -14.00 2.38
N GLU A 33 0.41 -13.26 1.37
CA GLU A 33 1.11 -13.16 0.06
C GLU A 33 1.33 -11.70 -0.37
N HIS A 34 0.26 -10.92 -0.50
CA HIS A 34 0.35 -9.62 -1.16
C HIS A 34 1.25 -8.62 -0.43
N PHE A 35 1.07 -8.47 0.88
CA PHE A 35 1.89 -7.57 1.70
C PHE A 35 3.35 -8.01 1.78
N PRO A 36 3.66 -9.28 2.12
CA PRO A 36 5.04 -9.77 2.12
C PRO A 36 5.78 -9.53 0.81
N GLU A 37 5.12 -9.70 -0.35
CA GLU A 37 5.72 -9.40 -1.66
C GLU A 37 6.10 -7.91 -1.82
N ARG A 38 5.23 -6.99 -1.38
CA ARG A 38 5.50 -5.54 -1.48
C ARG A 38 6.53 -5.09 -0.45
N GLN A 39 6.49 -5.65 0.75
CA GLN A 39 7.46 -5.34 1.81
C GLN A 39 8.89 -5.72 1.42
N GLN A 40 9.06 -6.76 0.59
CA GLN A 40 10.35 -7.19 0.07
C GLN A 40 10.82 -6.40 -1.16
N CYS A 41 9.97 -5.54 -1.74
CA CYS A 41 10.31 -4.75 -2.91
C CYS A 41 11.12 -3.50 -2.50
N PRO A 42 12.36 -3.32 -3.01
CA PRO A 42 13.11 -2.10 -2.75
C PRO A 42 12.32 -0.85 -3.12
N GLY A 43 12.37 0.16 -2.24
CA GLY A 43 11.64 1.43 -2.40
C GLY A 43 10.22 1.43 -1.83
N PHE A 44 9.68 0.29 -1.40
CA PHE A 44 8.50 0.27 -0.52
C PHE A 44 8.95 0.46 0.93
N LEU A 45 8.50 1.55 1.55
CA LEU A 45 8.89 1.94 2.90
C LEU A 45 7.89 1.44 3.94
N SER A 46 6.61 1.37 3.58
CA SER A 46 5.56 0.86 4.46
C SER A 46 4.39 0.26 3.71
N ALA A 47 3.59 -0.54 4.42
CA ALA A 47 2.31 -1.02 3.96
C ALA A 47 1.31 -0.98 5.12
N ARG A 48 0.12 -0.41 4.90
CA ARG A 48 -0.95 -0.33 5.89
C ARG A 48 -2.29 -0.65 5.25
N ARG A 49 -3.15 -1.36 5.98
CA ARG A 49 -4.55 -1.62 5.60
C ARG A 49 -5.52 -1.02 6.58
N PHE A 50 -6.64 -0.57 6.04
CA PHE A 50 -7.75 -0.02 6.77
C PHE A 50 -9.04 -0.64 6.25
N VAL A 51 -10.01 -0.76 7.15
CA VAL A 51 -11.41 -1.04 6.82
C VAL A 51 -12.19 0.25 7.01
N SER A 52 -13.15 0.54 6.14
CA SER A 52 -13.98 1.72 6.27
C SER A 52 -14.84 1.62 7.53
N VAL A 53 -14.90 2.72 8.28
CA VAL A 53 -15.88 2.93 9.35
C VAL A 53 -17.13 3.61 8.78
N GLU A 54 -16.94 4.42 7.74
CA GLU A 54 -17.97 5.12 6.98
C GLU A 54 -17.52 5.21 5.51
N GLY A 55 -18.47 5.13 4.59
CA GLY A 55 -18.23 5.24 3.15
C GLY A 55 -17.69 3.98 2.47
N GLU A 56 -17.46 4.11 1.17
CA GLU A 56 -16.96 3.07 0.27
C GLU A 56 -15.75 3.61 -0.53
N PRO A 57 -14.83 2.75 -1.01
CA PRO A 57 -14.81 1.28 -0.83
C PRO A 57 -14.46 0.80 0.59
N LYS A 58 -14.85 -0.43 0.93
CA LYS A 58 -14.68 -1.05 2.25
C LYS A 58 -13.23 -1.19 2.68
N TYR A 59 -12.32 -1.49 1.75
CA TYR A 59 -10.91 -1.71 2.06
C TYR A 59 -10.02 -0.65 1.43
N LEU A 60 -9.06 -0.16 2.21
CA LEU A 60 -8.00 0.75 1.78
C LEU A 60 -6.63 0.11 2.11
N ALA A 61 -5.75 0.04 1.12
CA ALA A 61 -4.33 -0.24 1.30
C ALA A 61 -3.51 0.99 0.89
N LEU A 62 -2.58 1.39 1.75
CA LEU A 62 -1.63 2.46 1.52
C LEU A 62 -0.22 1.91 1.57
N TYR A 63 0.60 2.27 0.60
CA TYR A 63 2.02 1.96 0.57
C TYR A 63 2.81 3.25 0.43
N ASP A 64 3.65 3.53 1.42
CA ASP A 64 4.60 4.63 1.35
C ASP A 64 5.78 4.18 0.49
N LEU A 65 6.15 5.00 -0.51
CA LEU A 65 7.24 4.73 -1.44
C LEU A 65 8.33 5.78 -1.28
N ASP A 66 9.59 5.38 -1.47
CA ASP A 66 10.69 6.34 -1.51
C ASP A 66 10.46 7.40 -2.61
N ASP A 67 10.00 6.98 -3.78
CA ASP A 67 9.57 7.84 -4.89
C ASP A 67 8.49 7.11 -5.73
N PRO A 68 7.54 7.80 -6.40
CA PRO A 68 6.54 7.13 -7.25
C PRO A 68 7.14 6.21 -8.32
N GLU A 69 8.34 6.56 -8.80
CA GLU A 69 9.11 5.87 -9.84
C GLU A 69 9.56 4.46 -9.39
N VAL A 70 9.48 4.14 -8.09
CA VAL A 70 9.65 2.76 -7.57
C VAL A 70 8.75 1.78 -8.32
N LEU A 71 7.55 2.20 -8.74
CA LEU A 71 6.60 1.37 -9.48
C LEU A 71 7.00 1.11 -10.95
N GLU A 72 8.08 1.75 -11.42
CA GLU A 72 8.67 1.53 -12.74
C GLU A 72 9.98 0.74 -12.67
N THR A 73 10.46 0.42 -11.47
CA THR A 73 11.68 -0.38 -11.28
C THR A 73 11.50 -1.81 -11.80
N GLU A 74 12.61 -2.45 -12.13
CA GLU A 74 12.59 -3.85 -12.56
C GLU A 74 12.16 -4.77 -11.40
N GLU A 75 12.56 -4.43 -10.18
CA GLU A 75 12.19 -5.11 -8.94
C GLU A 75 10.66 -5.14 -8.77
N TYR A 76 9.99 -4.00 -8.91
CA TYR A 76 8.53 -3.96 -8.84
C TYR A 76 7.88 -4.70 -10.03
N ARG A 77 8.43 -4.55 -11.24
CA ARG A 77 7.92 -5.23 -12.43
C ARG A 77 7.95 -6.75 -12.31
N ARG A 78 8.90 -7.33 -11.57
CA ARG A 78 8.96 -8.78 -11.31
C ARG A 78 7.83 -9.28 -10.42
N ILE A 79 7.37 -8.50 -9.46
CA ILE A 79 6.27 -8.86 -8.54
C ILE A 79 4.88 -8.35 -9.00
N ARG A 80 4.84 -7.58 -10.08
CA ARG A 80 3.58 -7.01 -10.62
C ARG A 80 2.66 -8.05 -11.26
N PRO A 81 3.15 -9.07 -12.01
CA PRO A 81 2.27 -10.09 -12.58
C PRO A 81 1.48 -10.80 -11.48
N PRO A 82 0.18 -11.07 -11.67
CA PRO A 82 -0.62 -11.70 -10.63
C PRO A 82 -0.16 -13.13 -10.40
N SER A 83 0.01 -13.50 -9.12
CA SER A 83 0.15 -14.87 -8.66
C SER A 83 -1.09 -15.70 -9.02
N GLU A 84 -1.03 -17.02 -8.88
CA GLU A 84 -2.21 -17.87 -9.05
C GLU A 84 -3.33 -17.50 -8.07
N TRP A 85 -2.99 -17.16 -6.82
CA TRP A 85 -3.97 -16.74 -5.82
C TRP A 85 -4.61 -15.39 -6.18
N THR A 86 -3.79 -14.43 -6.61
CA THR A 86 -4.26 -13.13 -7.10
C THR A 86 -5.23 -13.30 -8.26
N ARG A 87 -4.93 -14.19 -9.23
CA ARG A 87 -5.80 -14.46 -10.38
C ARG A 87 -7.16 -15.06 -9.98
N LYS A 88 -7.21 -15.84 -8.89
CA LYS A 88 -8.47 -16.40 -8.36
C LYS A 88 -9.34 -15.32 -7.72
N LEU A 89 -8.74 -14.36 -7.01
CA LEU A 89 -9.47 -13.32 -6.30
C LEU A 89 -9.89 -12.13 -7.17
N GLN A 90 -9.06 -11.73 -8.14
CA GLN A 90 -9.31 -10.55 -8.99
C GLN A 90 -10.71 -10.50 -9.64
N PRO A 91 -11.28 -11.60 -10.17
CA PRO A 91 -12.64 -11.59 -10.73
C PRO A 91 -13.74 -11.22 -9.72
N HIS A 92 -13.47 -11.33 -8.42
CA HIS A 92 -14.41 -11.04 -7.34
C HIS A 92 -14.29 -9.61 -6.81
N PHE A 93 -13.31 -8.83 -7.26
CA PHE A 93 -13.21 -7.41 -6.91
C PHE A 93 -14.31 -6.63 -7.62
N THR A 94 -15.25 -6.09 -6.86
CA THR A 94 -16.41 -5.35 -7.38
C THR A 94 -16.07 -3.87 -7.61
N THR A 95 -15.16 -3.33 -6.80
CA THR A 95 -14.57 -1.99 -6.98
C THR A 95 -13.06 -2.10 -6.86
N LEU A 96 -12.31 -1.43 -7.74
CA LEU A 96 -10.86 -1.28 -7.63
C LEU A 96 -10.46 0.13 -8.05
N VAL A 97 -9.99 0.92 -7.09
CA VAL A 97 -9.34 2.21 -7.33
C VAL A 97 -7.86 2.05 -7.05
N ARG A 98 -7.00 2.36 -8.01
CA ARG A 98 -5.54 2.32 -7.85
C ARG A 98 -4.94 3.64 -8.33
N ASN A 99 -4.42 4.42 -7.40
CA ASN A 99 -3.82 5.72 -7.68
C ASN A 99 -2.39 5.79 -7.16
N VAL A 100 -1.56 6.56 -7.85
CA VAL A 100 -0.17 6.84 -7.48
C VAL A 100 -0.04 8.34 -7.28
N TYR A 101 0.55 8.76 -6.17
CA TYR A 101 0.70 10.15 -5.81
C TYR A 101 2.17 10.47 -5.52
N ARG A 102 2.54 11.72 -5.79
CA ARG A 102 3.80 12.33 -5.36
C ARG A 102 3.51 13.26 -4.19
N GLU A 103 4.34 13.20 -3.16
CA GLU A 103 4.22 14.11 -2.03
C GLU A 103 4.56 15.55 -2.46
N ILE A 104 3.69 16.49 -2.07
CA ILE A 104 3.88 17.94 -2.28
C ILE A 104 3.80 18.73 -0.96
N THR A 105 3.79 18.02 0.18
CA THR A 105 3.66 18.66 1.49
C THR A 105 4.84 19.59 1.71
N PRO A 106 4.63 20.91 1.88
CA PRO A 106 5.73 21.81 2.24
C PRO A 106 6.29 21.44 3.61
N THR A 107 7.44 22.01 3.99
CA THR A 107 7.97 21.90 5.35
C THR A 107 6.84 22.23 6.34
N VAL A 108 6.44 21.23 7.12
CA VAL A 108 5.23 21.32 7.92
C VAL A 108 5.49 22.31 9.06
N PRO A 109 4.56 23.24 9.37
CA PRO A 109 4.75 24.16 10.49
C PRO A 109 5.00 23.41 11.80
N ASP A 110 5.78 24.01 12.70
CA ASP A 110 6.05 23.45 14.03
C ASP A 110 4.73 23.06 14.73
N GLY A 111 4.67 21.83 15.23
CA GLY A 111 3.50 21.27 15.92
C GLY A 111 2.68 20.24 15.12
N TYR A 112 2.92 20.10 13.81
CA TYR A 112 2.36 18.99 13.03
C TYR A 112 3.32 17.79 13.04
N VAL A 113 2.89 16.69 13.66
CA VAL A 113 3.61 15.42 13.58
C VAL A 113 3.29 14.78 12.23
N VAL A 114 4.26 14.78 11.31
CA VAL A 114 4.24 13.78 10.23
C VAL A 114 4.48 12.46 10.91
N HIS A 115 3.45 11.62 11.03
CA HIS A 115 3.64 10.27 11.50
C HIS A 115 4.53 9.55 10.49
N ALA A 116 5.83 9.46 10.82
CA ALA A 116 6.72 8.53 10.15
C ALA A 116 6.09 7.13 10.23
N VAL A 117 6.36 6.35 9.19
CA VAL A 117 6.06 4.93 9.14
C VAL A 117 6.45 4.31 10.49
N ARG A 118 5.47 3.80 11.24
CA ARG A 118 5.78 3.08 12.47
C ARG A 118 6.63 1.88 12.09
N GLU A 119 7.84 1.81 12.61
CA GLU A 119 8.62 0.56 12.62
C GLU A 119 7.76 -0.51 13.30
N GLN A 120 7.68 -1.69 12.70
CA GLN A 120 7.04 -2.84 13.36
C GLN A 120 7.98 -3.28 14.49
N GLU A 121 7.51 -3.22 15.74
CA GLU A 121 8.18 -3.91 16.85
C GLU A 121 8.12 -5.43 16.59
N ALA A 122 9.30 -6.06 16.71
CA ALA A 122 9.55 -7.47 16.43
C ALA A 122 8.89 -8.44 17.41
#